data_AF-A0A958KWW1-F1
#
_entry.id   AF-A0A958KWW1-F1
#
_cell.length_a   1.000
_cell.length_b   1.000
_cell.length_c   1.000
_cell.angle_alpha   90.00
_cell.angle_beta   90.00
_cell.angle_gamma   90.00
#
_symmetry.space_group_name_H-M   'P 1'
#
loop_
_entity.id
_entity.type
_entity.pdbx_description
1 polymer ?
#
loop_
_entity_poly.entity_id
_entity_poly.type
_entity_poly.pdbx_seq_one_letter_code
_entity_poly.pdbx_strand_id
1 'polypeptide(L)' 'EIEITEDGIDLDKVMGQIEKELLVKAIHAANGVKKRAAKLLGITFRSMRYRVEKHRLGTIEDSELDDEE' A
#
# COMPACT_ATOMS: atom_id res chain seq x y z
N GLU A 1 17.12 4.82 -10.43
CA GLU A 1 17.90 4.87 -9.17
C GLU A 1 17.46 6.12 -8.41
N ILE A 2 17.44 6.11 -7.07
CA ILE A 2 17.08 7.31 -6.30
C ILE A 2 18.36 8.08 -6.06
N GLU A 3 18.42 9.33 -6.50
CA GLU A 3 19.59 10.20 -6.37
C GLU A 3 19.30 11.32 -5.36
N ILE A 4 20.28 11.64 -4.53
CA ILE A 4 20.20 12.74 -3.56
C ILE A 4 21.15 13.84 -4.05
N THR A 5 20.61 15.01 -4.37
CA THR A 5 21.38 16.16 -4.87
C THR A 5 21.74 17.12 -3.73
N GLU A 6 22.52 18.16 -4.04
CA GLU A 6 22.85 19.23 -3.10
C GLU A 6 21.61 19.99 -2.59
N ASP A 7 20.52 20.00 -3.38
CA ASP A 7 19.23 20.60 -3.00
C ASP A 7 18.38 19.67 -2.09
N GLY A 8 18.84 18.44 -1.83
CA GLY A 8 18.13 17.44 -1.05
C GLY A 8 17.02 16.73 -1.84
N ILE A 9 16.18 15.97 -1.12
CA ILE A 9 15.06 15.22 -1.70
C ILE A 9 13.86 15.25 -0.76
N ASP A 10 12.66 15.30 -1.33
CA ASP A 10 11.42 15.10 -0.60
C ASP A 10 11.21 13.60 -0.34
N LEU A 11 11.71 13.15 0.82
CA LEU A 11 11.65 11.74 1.23
C LEU A 11 10.21 11.22 1.29
N ASP A 12 9.28 12.00 1.84
CA ASP A 12 7.88 11.60 2.02
C ASP A 12 7.20 11.37 0.67
N LYS A 13 7.49 12.24 -0.31
CA LYS A 13 6.99 12.09 -1.69
C LYS A 13 7.52 10.83 -2.35
N VAL A 14 8.83 10.58 -2.26
CA VAL A 14 9.46 9.40 -2.89
C VAL A 14 8.97 8.10 -2.25
N MET A 15 8.95 8.04 -0.91
CA MET A 15 8.42 6.88 -0.19
C MET A 15 6.95 6.66 -0.49
N GLY A 16 6.15 7.73 -0.62
CA GLY A 16 4.74 7.65 -1.01
C GLY A 16 4.55 7.07 -2.41
N GLN A 17 5.40 7.42 -3.37
CA GLN A 17 5.35 6.87 -4.73
C GLN A 17 5.68 5.37 -4.75
N ILE A 18 6.76 4.97 -4.07
CA ILE A 18 7.17 3.56 -3.95
C ILE A 18 6.06 2.75 -3.26
N GLU A 19 5.54 3.26 -2.14
CA GLU A 19 4.45 2.62 -1.40
C GLU A 19 3.22 2.42 -2.31
N LYS A 20 2.81 3.46 -3.05
CA LYS A 20 1.67 3.39 -3.99
C LYS A 20 1.89 2.32 -5.07
N GLU A 21 3.08 2.29 -5.67
CA GLU A 21 3.41 1.34 -6.72
C GLU A 21 3.35 -0.11 -6.21
N LEU A 22 3.91 -0.37 -5.03
CA LEU A 22 3.88 -1.68 -4.39
C LEU A 22 2.45 -2.13 -4.06
N LEU A 23 1.61 -1.23 -3.55
CA LEU A 23 0.19 -1.52 -3.30
C LEU A 23 -0.53 -1.96 -4.57
N VAL A 24 -0.37 -1.20 -5.67
CA VAL A 24 -1.00 -1.52 -6.96
C VAL A 24 -0.51 -2.88 -7.48
N LYS A 25 0.80 -3.12 -7.47
CA LYS A 25 1.40 -4.39 -7.91
C LYS A 25 0.91 -5.57 -7.07
N ALA A 26 0.83 -5.42 -5.75
CA ALA A 26 0.34 -6.47 -4.87
C ALA A 26 -1.15 -6.76 -5.08
N ILE A 27 -1.98 -5.73 -5.26
CA ILE A 27 -3.41 -5.90 -5.58
C ILE A 27 -3.58 -6.64 -6.91
N HIS A 28 -2.82 -6.25 -7.93
CA HIS A 28 -2.84 -6.93 -9.23
C HIS A 28 -2.39 -8.39 -9.12
N ALA A 29 -1.26 -8.66 -8.46
CA ALA A 29 -0.76 -10.03 -8.23
C ALA A 29 -1.72 -10.89 -7.38
N ALA A 30 -2.51 -10.25 -6.54
CA ALA A 30 -3.55 -10.89 -5.74
C ALA A 30 -4.89 -11.08 -6.49
N ASN A 31 -4.98 -10.71 -7.78
CA ASN A 31 -6.23 -10.69 -8.56
C ASN A 31 -7.33 -9.86 -7.89
N GLY A 32 -6.97 -8.70 -7.32
CA GLY A 32 -7.91 -7.80 -6.65
C GLY A 32 -8.24 -8.18 -5.20
N VAL A 33 -7.81 -9.35 -4.71
CA VAL A 33 -8.07 -9.79 -3.33
C VAL A 33 -7.17 -9.02 -2.34
N LYS A 34 -7.70 -7.97 -1.72
CA LYS A 34 -6.92 -7.04 -0.89
C LYS A 34 -6.28 -7.70 0.35
N LYS A 35 -6.97 -8.68 0.95
CA LYS A 35 -6.43 -9.49 2.06
C LYS A 35 -5.21 -10.31 1.65
N ARG A 36 -5.24 -10.90 0.44
CA ARG A 36 -4.09 -11.60 -0.13
C ARG A 36 -2.97 -10.63 -0.51
N ALA A 37 -3.29 -9.45 -1.03
CA ALA A 37 -2.30 -8.40 -1.32
C ALA A 37 -1.56 -7.94 -0.04
N ALA A 38 -2.27 -7.79 1.08
CA ALA A 38 -1.66 -7.48 2.37
C ALA A 38 -0.64 -8.55 2.81
N LYS A 39 -1.00 -9.83 2.65
CA LYS A 39 -0.09 -10.97 2.90
C LYS A 39 1.14 -10.94 1.99
N LEU A 40 0.98 -10.61 0.71
CA LEU A 40 2.11 -10.46 -0.23
C LEU A 40 3.06 -9.32 0.16
N LEU A 41 2.53 -8.24 0.74
CA LEU A 41 3.32 -7.11 1.23
C LEU A 41 3.86 -7.30 2.65
N GLY A 42 3.51 -8.39 3.34
CA GLY A 42 3.93 -8.65 4.71
C GLY A 42 3.37 -7.65 5.73
N ILE A 43 2.19 -7.07 5.46
CA ILE A 43 1.53 -6.11 6.36
C ILE A 43 0.18 -6.63 6.83
N THR A 44 -0.28 -6.15 7.98
CA THR A 44 -1.63 -6.48 8.45
C THR A 44 -2.69 -5.89 7.51
N PHE A 45 -3.86 -6.52 7.47
CA PHE A 45 -4.95 -6.06 6.63
C PHE A 45 -5.43 -4.63 6.99
N ARG A 46 -5.46 -4.30 8.28
CA ARG A 46 -5.72 -2.93 8.77
C ARG A 46 -4.74 -1.91 8.17
N SER A 47 -3.46 -2.28 8.12
CA SER A 47 -2.40 -1.44 7.54
C SER A 47 -2.58 -1.27 6.03
N MET A 48 -3.03 -2.31 5.33
CA MET A 48 -3.35 -2.26 3.90
C MET A 48 -4.50 -1.28 3.61
N ARG A 49 -5.58 -1.32 4.41
CA ARG A 49 -6.72 -0.40 4.26
C ARG A 49 -6.30 1.06 4.34
N TYR A 50 -5.62 1.44 5.41
CA TYR A 50 -5.16 2.81 5.60
C TYR A 50 -4.31 3.30 4.41
N ARG A 51 -3.42 2.45 3.91
CA ARG A 51 -2.56 2.77 2.77
C ARG A 51 -3.33 2.90 1.46
N VAL A 52 -4.27 2.00 1.19
CA VAL A 52 -5.12 2.05 -0.01
C VAL A 52 -5.98 3.32 -0.03
N GLU A 53 -6.55 3.70 1.12
CA GLU A 53 -7.33 4.93 1.27
C GLU A 53 -6.46 6.19 1.14
N LYS A 54 -5.32 6.23 1.83
CA LYS A 54 -4.32 7.32 1.75
C LYS A 54 -3.92 7.62 0.31
N HIS A 55 -3.72 6.58 -0.50
CA HIS A 55 -3.32 6.71 -1.91
C HIS A 55 -4.49 6.76 -2.90
N ARG A 56 -5.74 6.79 -2.39
CA ARG A 56 -6.98 6.82 -3.18
C ARG A 56 -7.07 5.69 -4.22
N LEU A 57 -6.58 4.50 -3.85
CA LEU A 57 -6.58 3.31 -4.71
C LEU A 57 -7.88 2.49 -4.61
N GLY A 58 -8.83 2.95 -3.80
CA GLY A 58 -10.15 2.35 -3.59
C GLY A 58 -10.58 2.44 -2.13
N THR A 59 -11.77 1.96 -1.83
CA THR A 59 -12.26 1.75 -0.46
C THR A 59 -12.16 0.27 -0.10
N ILE A 60 -11.82 -0.01 1.16
CA ILE A 60 -11.93 -1.35 1.75
C ILE A 60 -13.00 -1.23 2.82
N GLU A 61 -14.14 -1.87 2.62
CA GLU A 61 -15.24 -1.80 3.58
C GLU A 61 -14.85 -2.47 4.90
N ASP A 62 -15.39 -1.94 5.99
CA ASP A 62 -15.11 -2.41 7.34
C ASP A 62 -15.72 -3.80 7.63
N SER A 63 -16.62 -4.29 6.79
CA SER A 63 -17.22 -5.64 6.93
C SER A 63 -16.23 -6.80 6.74
N GLU A 64 -15.03 -6.55 6.23
CA GLU A 64 -13.94 -7.54 6.11
C GLU A 64 -13.05 -7.61 7.38
N LEU A 65 -13.46 -6.99 8.50
CA LEU A 65 -12.71 -6.93 9.76
C LEU A 65 -12.82 -8.19 10.64
N ASP A 66 -13.79 -9.06 10.39
CA ASP A 66 -14.13 -10.16 11.32
C ASP A 66 -13.21 -11.40 11.20
N ASP A 67 -12.24 -11.39 10.27
CA ASP A 67 -11.50 -12.61 9.94
C ASP A 67 -10.05 -12.71 10.47
N GLU A 68 -9.48 -11.73 11.18
CA GLU A 68 -8.09 -11.84 11.66
C GLU A 68 -7.89 -11.22 13.06
N GLU A 69 -8.00 -12.07 14.10
CA GLU A 69 -7.05 -12.07 15.24
C GLU A 69 -5.70 -12.66 14.80
#